data_AF-Q4J6I4-F1
#
_entry.id   AF-Q4J6I4-F1
#
_cell.length_a   1.000
_cell.length_b   1.000
_cell.length_c   1.000
_cell.angle_alpha   90.00
_cell.angle_beta   90.00
_cell.angle_gamma   90.00
#
_symmetry.space_group_name_H-M   'P 1'
#
loop_
_entity.id
_entity.type
_entity.pdbx_description
1 polymer ?
#
loop_
_entity_poly.entity_id
_entity_poly.type
_entity_poly.pdbx_seq_one_letter_code
_entity_poly.pdbx_strand_id
1 'polypeptide(L)'
;MRIEKLENKYIDAVYSIRESKSFSELLSRSSESLVLLIRLLYKSGFRMPRKLGIEITKFLYTGESEHLFNAVEMMRSYAVRVKFPRVDFYLQTFVTEIDITLKKERLAPRIEAQAL
;
A
#
# COMPACT_ATOMS: atom_id res chain seq x y z
N MET A 1 -2.30 -22.20 -2.67
CA MET A 1 -1.07 -21.52 -2.20
C MET A 1 -1.09 -21.46 -0.67
N ARG A 2 -0.02 -21.93 -0.02
CA ARG A 2 0.18 -21.80 1.44
C ARG A 2 0.25 -20.32 1.81
N ILE A 3 -0.26 -19.95 2.99
CA ILE A 3 -0.34 -18.54 3.43
C ILE A 3 1.04 -17.88 3.48
N GLU A 4 2.05 -18.60 3.94
CA GLU A 4 3.47 -18.16 3.99
C GLU A 4 4.00 -17.73 2.62
N LYS A 5 3.68 -18.48 1.56
CA LYS A 5 4.10 -18.14 0.19
C LYS A 5 3.39 -16.87 -0.30
N LEU A 6 2.18 -16.60 0.17
CA LEU A 6 1.47 -15.35 -0.13
C LEU A 6 2.04 -14.18 0.68
N GLU A 7 2.36 -14.40 1.95
CA GLU A 7 3.00 -13.41 2.83
C GLU A 7 4.33 -12.96 2.25
N ASN A 8 5.21 -13.90 1.85
CA ASN A 8 6.50 -13.53 1.25
C ASN A 8 6.32 -12.72 -0.03
N LYS A 9 5.42 -13.15 -0.93
CA LYS A 9 5.12 -12.38 -2.16
C LYS A 9 4.62 -10.97 -1.85
N TYR A 10 3.76 -10.84 -0.85
CA TYR A 10 3.25 -9.54 -0.42
C TYR A 10 4.37 -8.65 0.12
N ILE A 11 5.22 -9.20 0.99
CA ILE A 11 6.36 -8.51 1.59
C ILE A 11 7.33 -8.04 0.50
N ASP A 12 7.68 -8.90 -0.45
CA ASP A 12 8.55 -8.55 -1.57
C ASP A 12 7.93 -7.42 -2.41
N ALA A 13 6.65 -7.56 -2.77
CA ALA A 13 5.95 -6.57 -3.58
C ALA A 13 5.84 -5.22 -2.88
N VAL A 14 5.45 -5.19 -1.59
CA VAL A 14 5.26 -3.95 -0.84
C VAL A 14 6.57 -3.21 -0.61
N TYR A 15 7.67 -3.91 -0.30
CA TYR A 15 8.97 -3.25 -0.18
C TYR A 15 9.48 -2.71 -1.52
N SER A 16 9.11 -3.35 -2.63
CA SER A 16 9.46 -2.86 -3.97
C SER A 16 8.86 -1.48 -4.27
N ILE A 17 7.79 -1.05 -3.58
CA ILE A 17 7.21 0.30 -3.72
C ILE A 17 8.27 1.37 -3.45
N ARG A 18 9.15 1.16 -2.46
CA ARG A 18 10.22 2.08 -2.10
C ARG A 18 11.25 2.32 -3.21
N GLU A 19 11.34 1.37 -4.14
CA GLU A 19 12.25 1.42 -5.28
C GLU A 19 11.64 2.15 -6.48
N SER A 20 10.40 2.62 -6.39
CA SER A 20 9.75 3.41 -7.45
C SER A 20 10.60 4.61 -7.82
N LYS A 21 10.82 4.79 -9.12
CA LYS A 21 11.56 5.92 -9.70
C LYS A 21 10.66 6.99 -10.32
N SER A 22 9.36 6.72 -10.39
CA SER A 22 8.37 7.63 -10.91
C SER A 22 7.03 7.43 -10.22
N PHE A 23 6.16 8.43 -10.35
CA PHE A 23 4.80 8.32 -9.85
C PHE A 23 4.01 7.18 -10.52
N SER A 24 4.22 6.93 -11.82
CA SER A 24 3.57 5.80 -12.49
C SER A 24 4.04 4.45 -11.95
N GLU A 25 5.33 4.31 -11.62
CA GLU A 25 5.85 3.08 -11.00
C GLU A 25 5.27 2.87 -9.60
N LEU A 26 5.14 3.95 -8.81
CA LEU A 26 4.48 3.90 -7.50
C LEU A 26 3.07 3.33 -7.64
N LEU A 27 2.25 3.86 -8.56
CA LEU A 27 0.87 3.39 -8.75
C LEU A 27 0.82 1.92 -9.21
N SER A 28 1.70 1.52 -10.13
CA SER A 28 1.76 0.14 -10.61
C SER A 28 2.12 -0.84 -9.49
N ARG A 29 3.18 -0.55 -8.73
CA ARG A 29 3.63 -1.41 -7.61
C ARG A 29 2.61 -1.43 -6.48
N SER A 30 1.99 -0.30 -6.18
CA SER A 30 0.89 -0.21 -5.21
C SER A 30 -0.28 -1.10 -5.60
N SER A 31 -0.63 -1.14 -6.88
CA SER A 31 -1.71 -2.00 -7.40
C SER A 31 -1.41 -3.48 -7.17
N GLU A 32 -0.19 -3.92 -7.50
CA GLU A 32 0.25 -5.29 -7.26
C GLU A 32 0.21 -5.67 -5.77
N SER A 33 0.77 -4.82 -4.91
CA SER A 33 0.77 -5.02 -3.46
C SER A 33 -0.64 -5.07 -2.88
N LEU A 34 -1.57 -4.22 -3.36
CA LEU A 34 -2.96 -4.21 -2.92
C LEU A 34 -3.69 -5.51 -3.28
N VAL A 35 -3.46 -6.06 -4.48
CA VAL A 35 -4.05 -7.36 -4.86
C VAL A 35 -3.58 -8.47 -3.93
N LEU A 36 -2.29 -8.48 -3.57
CA LEU A 36 -1.72 -9.46 -2.63
C LEU A 36 -2.26 -9.26 -1.21
N LEU A 37 -2.37 -8.00 -0.76
CA LEU A 37 -2.95 -7.63 0.53
C LEU A 37 -4.39 -8.11 0.64
N ILE A 38 -5.25 -7.83 -0.34
CA ILE A 38 -6.66 -8.30 -0.34
C ILE A 38 -6.72 -9.82 -0.17
N ARG A 39 -5.86 -10.56 -0.88
CA ARG A 39 -5.78 -12.02 -0.76
C ARG A 39 -5.34 -12.48 0.63
N LEU A 40 -4.39 -11.78 1.25
CA LEU A 40 -3.97 -12.06 2.63
C LEU A 40 -5.11 -11.83 3.61
N LEU A 41 -5.75 -10.66 3.53
CA LEU A 41 -6.87 -10.30 4.40
C LEU A 41 -8.01 -11.31 4.31
N TYR A 42 -8.36 -11.72 3.08
CA TYR A 42 -9.35 -12.78 2.85
C TYR A 42 -8.94 -14.11 3.49
N LYS A 43 -7.69 -14.54 3.31
CA LYS A 43 -7.18 -15.79 3.89
C LYS A 43 -7.07 -15.75 5.42
N SER A 44 -6.82 -14.58 5.99
CA SER A 44 -6.80 -14.35 7.44
C SER A 44 -8.21 -14.28 8.06
N GLY A 45 -9.27 -14.40 7.25
CA GLY A 45 -10.65 -14.27 7.72
C GLY A 45 -11.04 -12.84 8.09
N PHE A 46 -10.20 -11.86 7.74
CA PHE A 46 -10.45 -10.46 8.05
C PHE A 46 -11.51 -9.88 7.10
N ARG A 47 -12.58 -9.34 7.70
CA ARG A 47 -13.62 -8.63 6.94
C ARG A 47 -13.24 -7.17 6.78
N MET A 48 -12.76 -6.84 5.59
CA MET A 48 -12.42 -5.47 5.23
C MET A 48 -13.66 -4.56 5.30
N PRO A 49 -13.54 -3.33 5.82
CA PRO A 49 -14.60 -2.33 5.75
C PRO A 49 -15.00 -2.04 4.30
N ARG A 50 -16.31 -2.00 4.02
CA ARG A 50 -16.84 -1.78 2.67
C ARG A 50 -16.28 -0.52 1.99
N LYS A 51 -16.16 0.58 2.74
CA LYS A 51 -15.60 1.85 2.20
C LYS A 51 -14.16 1.68 1.73
N LEU A 52 -13.33 0.99 2.51
CA LEU A 52 -11.95 0.71 2.11
C LEU A 52 -11.91 -0.17 0.85
N GLY A 53 -12.72 -1.22 0.81
CA GLY A 53 -12.82 -2.08 -0.37
C GLY A 53 -13.23 -1.33 -1.65
N ILE A 54 -14.13 -0.35 -1.54
CA ILE A 54 -14.55 0.50 -2.66
C ILE A 54 -13.37 1.34 -3.17
N GLU A 55 -12.64 2.05 -2.30
CA GLU A 55 -11.54 2.90 -2.75
C GLU A 55 -10.40 2.08 -3.36
N ILE A 56 -10.05 0.93 -2.78
CA ILE A 56 -9.08 0.01 -3.38
C ILE A 56 -9.56 -0.45 -4.76
N THR A 57 -10.84 -0.82 -4.91
CA THR A 57 -11.38 -1.30 -6.19
C THR A 57 -11.38 -0.21 -7.25
N LYS A 58 -11.77 1.01 -6.90
CA LYS A 58 -11.73 2.16 -7.82
C LYS A 58 -10.30 2.43 -8.27
N PHE A 59 -9.33 2.43 -7.36
CA PHE A 59 -7.93 2.58 -7.70
C PHE A 59 -7.46 1.50 -8.69
N LEU A 60 -7.75 0.22 -8.40
CA LEU A 60 -7.36 -0.89 -9.27
C LEU A 60 -8.00 -0.83 -10.67
N TYR A 61 -9.17 -0.21 -10.80
CA TYR A 61 -9.89 -0.10 -12.07
C TYR A 61 -9.49 1.13 -12.89
N THR A 62 -9.26 2.27 -12.21
CA THR A 62 -9.04 3.57 -12.86
C THR A 62 -7.57 3.96 -12.93
N GLY A 63 -6.74 3.45 -12.02
CA GLY A 63 -5.36 3.91 -11.83
C GLY A 63 -5.25 5.31 -11.21
N GLU A 64 -6.36 5.93 -10.79
CA GLU A 64 -6.35 7.29 -10.25
C GLU A 64 -5.77 7.34 -8.83
N SER A 65 -4.77 8.20 -8.63
CA SER A 65 -4.02 8.30 -7.37
C SER A 65 -4.85 8.77 -6.18
N GLU A 66 -5.91 9.53 -6.41
CA GLU A 66 -6.84 9.97 -5.35
C GLU A 66 -7.41 8.77 -4.59
N HIS A 67 -7.82 7.72 -5.30
CA HIS A 67 -8.36 6.51 -4.71
C HIS A 67 -7.32 5.71 -3.90
N LEU A 68 -6.06 5.70 -4.37
CA LEU A 68 -4.96 5.11 -3.60
C LEU A 68 -4.75 5.88 -2.29
N PHE A 69 -4.70 7.21 -2.33
CA PHE A 69 -4.49 8.02 -1.13
C PHE A 69 -5.66 7.90 -0.15
N ASN A 70 -6.89 7.90 -0.62
CA ASN A 70 -8.07 7.64 0.21
C ASN A 70 -8.00 6.25 0.87
N ALA A 71 -7.58 5.22 0.14
CA ALA A 71 -7.39 3.89 0.70
C ALA A 71 -6.30 3.87 1.79
N VAL A 72 -5.16 4.53 1.56
CA VAL A 72 -4.05 4.64 2.52
C VAL A 72 -4.48 5.34 3.82
N GLU A 73 -5.18 6.47 3.72
CA GLU A 73 -5.71 7.19 4.90
C GLU A 73 -6.69 6.33 5.71
N MET A 74 -7.56 5.60 5.01
CA MET A 74 -8.48 4.66 5.62
C MET A 74 -7.71 3.52 6.32
N MET A 75 -6.72 2.91 5.66
CA MET A 75 -5.89 1.84 6.24
C MET A 75 -5.16 2.32 7.50
N ARG A 76 -4.60 3.53 7.49
CA ARG A 76 -3.95 4.14 8.66
C ARG A 76 -4.92 4.22 9.85
N SER A 77 -6.15 4.65 9.57
CA SER A 77 -7.21 4.75 10.59
C SER A 77 -7.66 3.38 11.11
N TYR A 78 -7.67 2.36 10.25
CA TYR A 78 -8.12 1.02 10.60
C TYR A 78 -7.05 0.21 11.34
N ALA A 79 -5.78 0.29 10.94
CA ALA A 79 -4.69 -0.49 11.51
C ALA A 79 -4.63 -0.37 13.04
N VAL A 80 -4.76 0.87 13.57
CA VAL A 80 -4.82 1.17 15.02
C VAL A 80 -5.98 0.48 15.76
N ARG A 81 -7.03 0.04 15.05
CA ARG A 81 -8.24 -0.57 15.61
C ARG A 81 -8.34 -2.08 15.38
N VAL A 82 -7.41 -2.66 14.61
CA VAL A 82 -7.46 -4.07 14.22
C VAL A 82 -6.93 -4.96 15.33
N LYS A 83 -7.76 -5.88 15.84
CA LYS A 83 -7.38 -6.89 16.86
C LYS A 83 -6.61 -8.10 16.29
N PHE A 84 -6.19 -8.04 15.04
CA PHE A 84 -5.51 -9.12 14.32
C PHE A 84 -4.07 -8.70 14.03
N PRO A 85 -3.07 -9.15 14.82
CA PRO A 85 -1.69 -8.66 14.72
C PRO A 85 -1.09 -8.79 13.31
N ARG A 86 -1.38 -9.88 12.60
CA ARG A 86 -0.91 -10.07 11.22
C ARG A 86 -1.53 -9.09 10.23
N VAL A 87 -2.82 -8.81 10.38
CA VAL A 87 -3.54 -7.86 9.51
C VAL A 87 -3.05 -6.44 9.77
N ASP A 88 -2.90 -6.07 11.04
CA ASP A 88 -2.31 -4.79 11.43
C ASP A 88 -0.93 -4.63 10.79
N PHE A 89 -0.06 -5.63 10.94
CA PHE A 89 1.26 -5.65 10.29
C PHE A 89 1.15 -5.41 8.78
N TYR A 90 0.34 -6.17 8.04
CA TYR A 90 0.24 -5.97 6.59
C TYR A 90 -0.23 -4.55 6.24
N LEU A 91 -1.29 -4.06 6.89
CA LEU A 91 -1.82 -2.71 6.62
C LEU A 91 -0.79 -1.62 6.91
N GLN A 92 -0.11 -1.70 8.06
CA GLN A 92 0.93 -0.76 8.47
C GLN A 92 2.11 -0.79 7.49
N THR A 93 2.56 -1.96 7.05
CA THR A 93 3.65 -2.07 6.07
C THR A 93 3.28 -1.36 4.77
N PHE A 94 2.08 -1.59 4.23
CA PHE A 94 1.64 -0.92 3.01
C PHE A 94 1.62 0.60 3.15
N VAL A 95 0.98 1.10 4.21
CA VAL A 95 0.89 2.55 4.49
C VAL A 95 2.29 3.16 4.63
N THR A 96 3.18 2.48 5.38
CA THR A 96 4.54 2.95 5.63
C THR A 96 5.36 3.07 4.36
N GLU A 97 5.32 2.07 3.48
CA GLU A 97 6.09 2.11 2.24
C GLU A 97 5.59 3.19 1.27
N ILE A 98 4.27 3.43 1.21
CA ILE A 98 3.71 4.56 0.46
C ILE A 98 4.21 5.90 1.04
N ASP A 99 4.10 6.09 2.35
CA ASP A 99 4.48 7.34 3.01
C ASP A 99 5.98 7.64 2.85
N ILE A 100 6.85 6.64 2.98
CA ILE A 100 8.29 6.77 2.76
C ILE A 100 8.56 7.19 1.31
N THR A 101 7.92 6.54 0.34
CA THR A 101 8.15 6.81 -1.07
C THR A 101 7.68 8.21 -1.46
N LEU A 102 6.50 8.63 -1.00
CA LEU A 102 5.99 9.98 -1.21
C LEU A 102 6.86 11.06 -0.56
N LYS A 103 7.43 10.80 0.63
CA LYS A 103 8.38 11.72 1.27
C LYS A 103 9.69 11.82 0.49
N LYS A 104 10.21 10.71 -0.03
CA LYS A 104 11.39 10.69 -0.89
C LYS A 104 11.18 11.53 -2.15
N GLU A 105 10.04 11.36 -2.82
CA GLU A 105 9.65 12.15 -4.00
C GLU A 105 9.46 13.64 -3.68
N ARG A 106 9.01 14.01 -2.48
CA ARG A 106 8.92 15.43 -2.06
C ARG A 106 10.26 16.05 -1.68
N LEU A 107 11.24 15.24 -1.27
CA LEU A 107 12.59 15.68 -0.92
C LEU A 107 13.52 15.71 -2.14
N ALA A 108 13.32 14.82 -3.12
CA ALA A 108 14.07 14.77 -4.37
C ALA A 108 14.17 16.14 -5.09
N PRO A 109 13.08 16.90 -5.33
CA PRO A 109 13.16 18.21 -5.98
C PRO A 109 13.79 19.31 -5.11
N ARG A 110 13.88 19.12 -3.79
CA ARG A 110 14.50 20.12 -2.88
C ARG A 110 16.02 20.00 -2.82
N ILE A 111 16.57 18.79 -2.99
CA ILE A 111 18.01 18.55 -2.98
C ILE A 111 18.64 19.01 -4.31
N GLU A 112 17.97 18.77 -5.44
CA GLU A 112 18.43 19.26 -6.75
C GLU A 112 18.44 20.79 -6.84
N ALA A 113 17.50 21.47 -6.17
CA ALA A 113 17.43 22.93 -6.12
C ALA A 113 18.47 23.60 -5.19
N GLN A 114 19.14 22.83 -4.32
CA GLN A 114 20.20 23.33 -3.42
C GLN A 114 21.61 22.96 -3.89
N ALA A 115 21.72 22.21 -4.99
CA ALA A 115 22.99 21.78 -5.59
C ALA A 115 23.40 22.61 -6.83
N LEU A 116 22.69 23.71 -7.10
CA LEU A 116 23.01 24.78 -8.07
C LEU A 116 23.28 26.08 -7.31
#